data_AF-A0A7W1BQL2-F1
#
_entry.id   AF-A0A7W1BQL2-F1
#
_cell.length_a   1.000
_cell.length_b   1.000
_cell.length_c   1.000
_cell.angle_alpha   90.00
_cell.angle_beta   90.00
_cell.angle_gamma   90.00
#
_symmetry.space_group_name_H-M   'P 1'
#
loop_
_entity.id
_entity.type
_entity.pdbx_description
1 polymer ?
#
loop_
_entity_poly.entity_id
_entity_poly.type
_entity_poly.pdbx_seq_one_letter_code
_entity_poly.pdbx_strand_id
1 'polypeptide(L)'
;MLYSIGRWTDPYGGRSRPGGFGIVLDIGGAAETRLEVRNLDLGSFSGAEWIGDRRILVPRSAPPFRPPLVFRLESSGLVREGPSPLPPLDTQQEWSGGGELIASKPIEPCEPNQHPRWKCYRQADEIFLQSADGSNRRVITTGRLDSWTPDGCLLVGVGNAFSRFEALRISTKTRSLPLEPERVASAACLDRASLWPPRWSADRRYIASLVAGKWPKRANVFSGLVIAHADGRPIRVITSPYAILMFAWSPIGHRLAWTTSGSPDPHELFVLNDPKGMSRRVFATGARHFDWITWSPDARSLLLDDETVGRWRLLTVDGGKTRTLQRLGGRPIWCCPVNAYARFND
;
A
#
# COMPACT_ATOMS: atom_id res chain seq x y z
N MET A 1 -15.89 2.29 1.55
CA MET A 1 -14.69 1.44 1.68
C MET A 1 -14.59 0.52 0.47
N LEU A 2 -13.42 0.44 -0.14
CA LEU A 2 -13.11 -0.44 -1.28
C LEU A 2 -12.68 -1.82 -0.80
N TYR A 3 -13.06 -2.89 -1.49
CA TYR A 3 -12.63 -4.26 -1.22
C TYR A 3 -12.47 -5.07 -2.52
N SER A 4 -11.67 -6.13 -2.47
CA SER A 4 -11.43 -7.03 -3.60
C SER A 4 -12.28 -8.30 -3.49
N ILE A 5 -13.01 -8.64 -4.53
CA ILE A 5 -13.85 -9.82 -4.64
C ILE A 5 -13.05 -10.98 -5.25
N GLY A 6 -13.35 -12.22 -4.85
CA GLY A 6 -12.71 -13.43 -5.40
C GLY A 6 -11.36 -13.78 -4.79
N ARG A 7 -10.87 -13.01 -3.80
CA ARG A 7 -9.75 -13.43 -2.94
C ARG A 7 -10.25 -14.33 -1.82
N TRP A 8 -10.20 -15.63 -2.08
CA TRP A 8 -10.30 -16.67 -1.06
C TRP A 8 -8.96 -17.41 -1.01
N THR A 9 -8.41 -17.61 0.19
CA THR A 9 -7.11 -18.26 0.43
C THR A 9 -7.17 -19.78 0.43
N ASP A 10 -8.28 -20.39 0.05
CA ASP A 10 -8.32 -21.84 -0.16
C ASP A 10 -8.05 -22.17 -1.64
N PRO A 11 -6.80 -22.52 -2.01
CA PRO A 11 -6.48 -23.01 -3.34
C PRO A 11 -7.14 -24.38 -3.64
N TYR A 12 -7.76 -25.05 -2.66
CA TYR A 12 -8.40 -26.36 -2.78
C TYR A 12 -9.93 -26.31 -2.68
N GLY A 13 -10.50 -25.13 -2.40
CA GLY A 13 -11.94 -24.91 -2.29
C GLY A 13 -12.57 -24.75 -3.67
N GLY A 14 -13.36 -25.75 -4.09
CA GLY A 14 -13.93 -25.88 -5.44
C GLY A 14 -14.94 -24.81 -5.92
N ARG A 15 -14.89 -23.57 -5.41
CA ARG A 15 -15.69 -22.44 -5.91
C ARG A 15 -14.81 -21.21 -6.12
N SER A 16 -14.01 -21.23 -7.19
CA SER A 16 -13.42 -20.02 -7.76
C SER A 16 -14.55 -19.06 -8.13
N ARG A 17 -14.64 -17.92 -7.44
CA ARG A 17 -15.55 -16.83 -7.81
C ARG A 17 -14.79 -15.89 -8.75
N PRO A 18 -15.40 -15.39 -9.83
CA PRO A 18 -14.76 -14.39 -10.67
C PRO A 18 -14.32 -13.20 -9.81
N GLY A 19 -13.09 -12.75 -10.05
CA GLY A 19 -12.50 -11.61 -9.37
C GLY A 19 -13.29 -10.32 -9.62
N GLY A 20 -12.94 -9.25 -8.92
CA GLY A 20 -13.58 -7.94 -9.10
C GLY A 20 -13.37 -7.07 -7.88
N PHE A 21 -14.02 -5.92 -7.85
CA PHE A 21 -13.96 -5.03 -6.69
C PHE A 21 -15.36 -4.59 -6.28
N GLY A 22 -15.49 -4.19 -5.02
CA GLY A 22 -16.71 -3.62 -4.49
C GLY A 22 -16.44 -2.43 -3.61
N ILE A 23 -17.45 -1.58 -3.48
CA ILE A 23 -17.47 -0.46 -2.55
C ILE A 23 -18.65 -0.68 -1.61
N VAL A 24 -18.38 -0.62 -0.32
CA VAL A 24 -19.43 -0.56 0.71
C VAL A 24 -19.47 0.84 1.31
N LEU A 25 -20.64 1.45 1.30
CA LEU A 25 -20.97 2.71 1.98
C LEU A 25 -21.66 2.38 3.30
N ASP A 26 -21.46 3.20 4.32
CA ASP A 26 -22.06 3.03 5.65
C ASP A 26 -21.87 1.64 6.25
N ILE A 27 -20.63 1.12 6.18
CA ILE A 27 -20.30 -0.23 6.64
C ILE A 27 -20.74 -0.46 8.09
N GLY A 28 -21.52 -1.53 8.30
CA GLY A 28 -22.08 -1.84 9.62
C GLY A 28 -23.20 -0.90 10.08
N GLY A 29 -23.67 0.03 9.24
CA GLY A 29 -24.90 0.80 9.45
C GLY A 29 -26.15 0.05 9.00
N ALA A 30 -27.33 0.60 9.29
CA ALA A 30 -28.62 0.05 8.83
C ALA A 30 -28.87 0.30 7.32
N ALA A 31 -28.18 1.28 6.73
CA ALA A 31 -28.30 1.69 5.32
C ALA A 31 -27.10 1.24 4.47
N GLU A 32 -26.44 0.13 4.84
CA GLU A 32 -25.25 -0.38 4.14
C GLU A 32 -25.55 -0.59 2.65
N THR A 33 -24.87 0.17 1.79
CA THR A 33 -25.04 0.11 0.33
C THR A 33 -23.80 -0.48 -0.32
N ARG A 34 -23.98 -1.46 -1.20
CA ARG A 34 -22.89 -2.18 -1.88
C ARG A 34 -22.95 -1.94 -3.39
N LEU A 35 -21.82 -1.52 -3.95
CA LEU A 35 -21.62 -1.34 -5.39
C LEU A 35 -20.52 -2.29 -5.83
N GLU A 36 -20.81 -3.27 -6.67
CA GLU A 36 -19.83 -4.28 -7.10
C GLU A 36 -19.66 -4.30 -8.61
N VAL A 37 -18.40 -4.43 -9.03
CA VAL A 37 -18.04 -4.63 -10.44
C VAL A 37 -17.25 -5.93 -10.54
N ARG A 38 -17.75 -6.85 -11.36
CA ARG A 38 -17.08 -8.13 -11.64
C ARG A 38 -16.02 -7.93 -12.71
N ASN A 39 -14.84 -8.50 -12.47
CA ASN A 39 -13.79 -8.56 -13.46
C ASN A 39 -14.07 -9.74 -14.40
N LEU A 40 -14.13 -9.46 -15.69
CA LEU A 40 -14.30 -10.45 -16.75
C LEU A 40 -12.99 -10.75 -17.49
N ASP A 41 -11.89 -10.11 -17.07
CA ASP A 41 -10.58 -10.36 -17.66
C ASP A 41 -10.00 -11.69 -17.20
N LEU A 42 -9.17 -12.27 -18.09
CA LEU A 42 -8.38 -13.46 -17.79
C LEU A 42 -7.37 -13.17 -16.68
N GLY A 43 -6.96 -14.21 -15.95
CA GLY A 43 -5.92 -14.14 -14.92
C GLY A 43 -6.41 -13.77 -13.53
N SER A 44 -5.47 -13.68 -12.59
CA SER A 44 -5.76 -13.33 -11.20
C SER A 44 -6.05 -11.83 -11.06
N PHE A 45 -7.01 -11.48 -10.21
CA PHE A 45 -7.33 -10.09 -9.91
C PHE A 45 -6.51 -9.58 -8.72
N SER A 46 -5.56 -8.67 -8.98
CA SER A 46 -4.65 -8.15 -7.97
C SER A 46 -5.34 -7.20 -6.96
N GLY A 47 -6.47 -6.61 -7.33
CA GLY A 47 -7.24 -5.69 -6.51
C GLY A 47 -7.58 -4.42 -7.29
N ALA A 48 -8.23 -3.46 -6.65
CA ALA A 48 -8.41 -2.11 -7.17
C ALA A 48 -7.86 -1.10 -6.14
N GLU A 49 -7.58 0.13 -6.58
CA GLU A 49 -6.98 1.15 -5.72
C GLU A 49 -7.61 2.52 -5.92
N TRP A 50 -7.60 3.33 -4.87
CA TRP A 50 -8.00 4.74 -4.95
C TRP A 50 -6.86 5.57 -5.54
N ILE A 51 -7.15 6.37 -6.56
CA ILE A 51 -6.18 7.28 -7.21
C ILE A 51 -6.50 8.76 -6.97
N GLY A 52 -7.31 9.05 -5.95
CA GLY A 52 -7.78 10.40 -5.64
C GLY A 52 -9.03 10.81 -6.42
N ASP A 53 -9.62 11.96 -6.07
CA ASP A 53 -10.87 12.49 -6.68
C ASP A 53 -12.01 11.46 -6.82
N ARG A 54 -12.14 10.58 -5.82
CA ARG A 54 -13.13 9.48 -5.82
C ARG A 54 -13.01 8.54 -7.03
N ARG A 55 -11.85 8.52 -7.69
CA ARG A 55 -11.52 7.61 -8.79
C ARG A 55 -10.82 6.36 -8.28
N ILE A 56 -11.09 5.27 -8.96
CA ILE A 56 -10.58 3.93 -8.68
C ILE A 56 -9.92 3.39 -9.94
N LEU A 57 -8.66 3.00 -9.81
CA LEU A 57 -7.94 2.30 -10.85
C LEU A 57 -8.11 0.79 -10.66
N VAL A 58 -8.38 0.11 -11.78
CA VAL A 58 -8.61 -1.34 -11.85
C VAL A 58 -7.57 -1.95 -12.79
N PRO A 59 -6.45 -2.48 -12.24
CA PRO A 59 -5.39 -3.12 -12.99
C PRO A 59 -5.86 -4.26 -13.89
N ARG A 60 -5.18 -4.43 -15.01
CA ARG A 60 -5.41 -5.50 -16.00
C ARG A 60 -4.09 -6.21 -16.27
N SER A 61 -3.67 -7.02 -15.32
CA SER A 61 -2.30 -7.56 -15.24
C SER A 61 -2.05 -8.81 -16.09
N ALA A 62 -3.06 -9.32 -16.80
CA ALA A 62 -2.94 -10.52 -17.62
C ALA A 62 -2.90 -10.20 -19.13
N PRO A 63 -2.13 -10.97 -19.91
CA PRO A 63 -2.20 -10.90 -21.37
C PRO A 63 -3.62 -11.19 -21.89
N PRO A 64 -4.07 -10.51 -22.98
CA PRO A 64 -3.39 -9.40 -23.63
C PRO A 64 -3.38 -8.14 -22.75
N PHE A 65 -2.18 -7.58 -22.54
CA PHE A 65 -1.99 -6.38 -21.73
C PHE A 65 -2.82 -5.23 -22.30
N ARG A 66 -3.60 -4.59 -21.43
CA ARG A 66 -4.52 -3.50 -21.75
C ARG A 66 -4.38 -2.44 -20.66
N PRO A 67 -4.57 -1.15 -20.99
CA PRO A 67 -4.54 -0.12 -19.96
C PRO A 67 -5.59 -0.43 -18.89
N PRO A 68 -5.27 -0.23 -17.60
CA PRO A 68 -6.21 -0.38 -16.49
C PRO A 68 -7.47 0.46 -16.68
N LEU A 69 -8.60 0.04 -16.11
CA LEU A 69 -9.83 0.82 -16.17
C LEU A 69 -9.91 1.82 -15.03
N VAL A 70 -10.50 2.98 -15.29
CA VAL A 70 -10.80 4.00 -14.28
C VAL A 70 -12.32 4.06 -14.06
N PHE A 71 -12.72 4.03 -12.80
CA PHE A 71 -14.09 4.24 -12.35
C PHE A 71 -14.16 5.44 -11.42
N ARG A 72 -15.23 6.23 -11.48
CA ARG A 72 -15.53 7.32 -10.54
C ARG A 72 -16.69 6.91 -9.65
N LEU A 73 -16.54 7.10 -8.34
CA LEU A 73 -17.63 6.95 -7.39
C LEU A 73 -18.42 8.27 -7.33
N GLU A 74 -19.65 8.27 -7.84
CA GLU A 74 -20.60 9.37 -7.76
C GLU A 74 -21.67 9.11 -6.69
N SER A 75 -22.59 10.06 -6.49
CA SER A 75 -23.75 9.87 -5.60
C SER A 75 -24.75 8.84 -6.15
N SER A 76 -24.82 8.71 -7.47
CA SER A 76 -25.70 7.79 -8.20
C SER A 76 -25.13 6.36 -8.31
N GLY A 77 -23.85 6.15 -8.02
CA GLY A 77 -23.18 4.86 -8.12
C GLY A 77 -21.77 4.93 -8.70
N LEU A 78 -21.33 3.86 -9.34
CA LEU A 78 -20.03 3.77 -10.00
C LEU A 78 -20.17 4.07 -11.50
N VAL A 79 -19.45 5.09 -11.97
CA VAL A 79 -19.39 5.46 -13.39
C VAL A 79 -18.05 4.99 -13.97
N ARG A 80 -18.07 4.32 -15.12
CA ARG A 80 -16.86 3.90 -15.83
C ARG A 80 -16.35 5.04 -16.71
N GLU A 81 -15.19 5.60 -16.39
CA GLU A 81 -14.58 6.70 -17.17
C GLU A 81 -13.86 6.19 -18.43
N GLY A 82 -13.40 4.95 -18.42
CA GLY A 82 -12.69 4.35 -19.55
C GLY A 82 -11.34 3.76 -19.17
N PRO A 83 -10.47 3.47 -20.14
CA PRO A 83 -9.09 3.06 -19.89
C PRO A 83 -8.23 4.23 -19.39
N SER A 84 -7.23 3.92 -18.55
CA SER A 84 -6.12 4.81 -18.22
C SER A 84 -5.44 5.27 -19.53
N PRO A 85 -4.99 6.55 -19.61
CA PRO A 85 -4.38 7.11 -20.82
C PRO A 85 -2.97 6.56 -21.11
N LEU A 86 -2.47 5.64 -20.27
CA LEU A 86 -1.16 5.03 -20.42
C LEU A 86 -1.14 3.96 -21.53
N PRO A 87 0.04 3.73 -22.15
CA PRO A 87 0.25 2.60 -23.04
C PRO A 87 -0.10 1.25 -22.38
N PRO A 88 -0.55 0.23 -23.15
CA PRO A 88 -0.94 -1.06 -22.60
C PRO A 88 0.15 -1.81 -21.82
N LEU A 89 1.43 -1.57 -22.13
CA LEU A 89 2.57 -2.21 -21.47
C LEU A 89 3.04 -1.46 -20.23
N ASP A 90 2.45 -0.32 -19.88
CA ASP A 90 2.72 0.39 -18.63
C ASP A 90 1.95 -0.29 -17.49
N THR A 91 2.54 -1.37 -16.97
CA THR A 91 1.91 -2.23 -15.95
C THR A 91 2.02 -1.68 -14.54
N GLN A 92 3.01 -0.82 -14.27
CA GLN A 92 3.13 -0.09 -13.01
C GLN A 92 2.79 1.37 -13.25
N GLN A 93 1.88 1.93 -12.45
CA GLN A 93 1.50 3.34 -12.53
C GLN A 93 1.23 3.94 -11.16
N GLU A 94 1.57 5.20 -10.99
CA GLU A 94 1.40 5.98 -9.77
C GLU A 94 0.81 7.34 -10.13
N TRP A 95 -0.41 7.59 -9.68
CA TRP A 95 -1.09 8.87 -9.87
C TRP A 95 -0.65 9.87 -8.81
N SER A 96 -0.29 11.07 -9.26
CA SER A 96 -0.01 12.19 -8.35
C SER A 96 -1.24 12.48 -7.47
N GLY A 97 -1.04 13.04 -6.27
CA GLY A 97 -2.14 13.28 -5.33
C GLY A 97 -3.25 14.20 -5.88
N GLY A 98 -2.93 15.08 -6.84
CA GLY A 98 -3.92 15.91 -7.56
C GLY A 98 -4.55 15.22 -8.76
N GLY A 99 -4.02 14.08 -9.20
CA GLY A 99 -4.54 13.31 -10.32
C GLY A 99 -4.22 13.87 -11.70
N GLU A 100 -3.31 14.85 -11.79
CA GLU A 100 -2.91 15.56 -13.02
C GLU A 100 -1.74 14.89 -13.74
N LEU A 101 -0.87 14.23 -12.98
CA LEU A 101 0.31 13.52 -13.48
C LEU A 101 0.22 12.04 -13.15
N ILE A 102 0.75 11.24 -14.06
CA ILE A 102 0.90 9.79 -13.93
C ILE A 102 2.37 9.45 -14.15
N ALA A 103 3.00 8.86 -13.15
CA ALA A 103 4.31 8.22 -13.31
C ALA A 103 4.09 6.74 -13.64
N SER A 104 4.85 6.18 -14.58
CA SER A 104 4.66 4.79 -14.99
C SER A 104 5.95 4.10 -15.35
N LYS A 105 5.95 2.77 -15.27
CA LYS A 105 7.02 1.92 -15.80
C LYS A 105 6.46 0.91 -16.79
N PRO A 106 6.98 0.86 -18.03
CA PRO A 106 6.64 -0.18 -18.97
C PRO A 106 7.29 -1.51 -18.61
N ILE A 107 6.67 -2.59 -19.06
CA ILE A 107 7.33 -3.88 -19.28
C ILE A 107 7.80 -3.99 -20.73
N GLU A 108 8.90 -4.70 -20.92
CA GLU A 108 9.48 -4.99 -22.21
C GLU A 108 9.70 -6.49 -22.39
N PRO A 109 9.62 -7.01 -23.62
CA PRO A 109 9.91 -8.42 -23.87
C PRO A 109 11.32 -8.80 -23.46
N CYS A 110 11.51 -10.04 -23.00
CA CYS A 110 12.84 -10.53 -22.61
C CYS A 110 13.73 -10.85 -23.83
N GLU A 111 13.13 -11.07 -25.01
CA GLU A 111 13.82 -11.37 -26.27
C GLU A 111 13.46 -10.33 -27.36
N PRO A 112 14.40 -9.98 -28.25
CA PRO A 112 14.08 -9.22 -29.46
C PRO A 112 13.01 -9.93 -30.31
N ASN A 113 12.10 -9.17 -30.91
CA ASN A 113 11.03 -9.69 -31.80
C ASN A 113 10.12 -10.75 -31.17
N GLN A 114 9.97 -10.74 -29.84
CA GLN A 114 9.04 -11.64 -29.15
C GLN A 114 7.59 -11.36 -29.56
N HIS A 115 7.01 -12.24 -30.36
CA HIS A 115 5.60 -12.19 -30.76
C HIS A 115 4.61 -12.79 -29.73
N PRO A 116 4.93 -13.88 -28.99
CA PRO A 116 3.99 -14.44 -28.01
C PRO A 116 3.84 -13.52 -26.78
N ARG A 117 2.61 -13.08 -26.51
CA ARG A 117 2.28 -12.25 -25.32
C ARG A 117 2.33 -13.01 -23.99
N TRP A 118 2.49 -14.33 -24.04
CA TRP A 118 2.60 -15.21 -22.87
C TRP A 118 4.05 -15.63 -22.55
N LYS A 119 5.04 -15.14 -23.33
CA LYS A 119 6.46 -15.30 -23.02
C LYS A 119 6.90 -14.29 -21.94
N CYS A 120 8.14 -14.42 -21.49
CA CYS A 120 8.76 -13.55 -20.49
C CYS A 120 8.67 -12.06 -20.87
N TYR A 121 8.23 -11.24 -19.91
CA TYR A 121 8.37 -9.80 -19.92
C TYR A 121 9.13 -9.38 -18.66
N ARG A 122 9.99 -8.38 -18.78
CA ARG A 122 10.73 -7.79 -17.66
C ARG A 122 10.33 -6.33 -17.48
N GLN A 123 10.41 -5.83 -16.26
CA GLN A 123 10.21 -4.41 -16.00
C GLN A 123 11.35 -3.62 -16.66
N ALA A 124 11.01 -2.58 -17.44
CA ALA A 124 12.01 -1.66 -17.96
C ALA A 124 12.63 -0.84 -16.81
N ASP A 125 13.81 -0.26 -17.02
CA ASP A 125 14.45 0.59 -16.01
C ASP A 125 13.90 2.01 -15.97
N GLU A 126 13.47 2.52 -17.12
CA GLU A 126 12.98 3.88 -17.29
C GLU A 126 11.63 4.10 -16.60
N ILE A 127 11.52 5.27 -15.97
CA ILE A 127 10.29 5.80 -15.40
C ILE A 127 9.83 6.95 -16.29
N PHE A 128 8.61 6.83 -16.80
CA PHE A 128 7.95 7.83 -17.60
C PHE A 128 7.07 8.71 -16.71
N LEU A 129 6.90 9.95 -17.13
CA LEU A 129 5.90 10.86 -16.63
C LEU A 129 4.99 11.28 -17.79
N GLN A 130 3.69 11.34 -17.54
CA GLN A 130 2.67 11.73 -18.51
C GLN A 130 1.58 12.53 -17.80
N SER A 131 0.95 13.46 -18.52
CA SER A 131 -0.25 14.15 -18.04
C SER A 131 -1.46 13.21 -18.06
N ALA A 132 -2.43 13.45 -17.19
CA ALA A 132 -3.65 12.64 -17.09
C ALA A 132 -4.55 12.73 -18.34
N ASP A 133 -4.39 13.76 -19.18
CA ASP A 133 -5.03 13.90 -20.49
C ASP A 133 -4.33 13.07 -21.59
N GLY A 134 -3.24 12.38 -21.25
CA GLY A 134 -2.45 11.57 -22.16
C GLY A 134 -1.28 12.31 -22.82
N SER A 135 -1.15 13.62 -22.64
CA SER A 135 -0.11 14.43 -23.25
C SER A 135 1.23 14.38 -22.49
N ASN A 136 2.26 15.01 -23.06
CA ASN A 136 3.55 15.29 -22.38
C ASN A 136 4.29 14.08 -21.83
N ARG A 137 4.14 12.91 -22.46
CA ARG A 137 4.87 11.69 -22.08
C ARG A 137 6.37 11.87 -22.31
N ARG A 138 7.19 11.64 -21.28
CA ARG A 138 8.66 11.66 -21.36
C ARG A 138 9.32 10.82 -20.27
N VAL A 139 10.53 10.33 -20.53
CA VAL A 139 11.38 9.72 -19.49
C VAL A 139 11.83 10.79 -18.50
N ILE A 140 11.75 10.50 -17.20
CA ILE A 140 12.16 11.43 -16.14
C ILE A 140 13.33 10.91 -15.30
N THR A 141 13.50 9.59 -15.18
CA THR A 141 14.57 8.93 -14.42
C THR A 141 14.55 7.43 -14.69
N THR A 142 15.54 6.70 -14.18
CA THR A 142 15.51 5.25 -13.99
C THR A 142 15.34 4.89 -12.50
N GLY A 143 15.08 3.62 -12.19
CA GLY A 143 15.00 3.08 -10.83
C GLY A 143 13.67 2.39 -10.52
N ARG A 144 13.39 2.08 -9.26
CA ARG A 144 12.10 1.50 -8.85
C ARG A 144 11.09 2.60 -8.59
N LEU A 145 10.04 2.68 -9.40
CA LEU A 145 8.88 3.54 -9.14
C LEU A 145 8.21 3.06 -7.85
N ASP A 146 7.90 3.98 -6.93
CA ASP A 146 7.24 3.63 -5.68
C ASP A 146 5.93 4.40 -5.44
N SER A 147 5.99 5.71 -5.23
CA SER A 147 4.81 6.50 -4.86
C SER A 147 5.08 7.99 -5.00
N TRP A 148 4.06 8.82 -4.80
CA TRP A 148 4.22 10.27 -4.68
C TRP A 148 4.32 10.69 -3.22
N THR A 149 5.30 11.53 -2.93
CA THR A 149 5.40 12.21 -1.64
C THR A 149 4.27 13.25 -1.49
N PRO A 150 3.86 13.62 -0.26
CA PRO A 150 2.80 14.61 -0.05
C PRO A 150 3.10 16.01 -0.63
N ASP A 151 4.36 16.36 -0.83
CA ASP A 151 4.82 17.62 -1.42
C ASP A 151 5.03 17.53 -2.95
N GLY A 152 4.60 16.42 -3.58
CA GLY A 152 4.56 16.28 -5.03
C GLY A 152 5.88 15.85 -5.68
N CYS A 153 6.86 15.38 -4.89
CA CYS A 153 8.04 14.69 -5.42
C CYS A 153 7.72 13.22 -5.72
N LEU A 154 8.34 12.66 -6.75
CA LEU A 154 8.25 11.24 -7.05
C LEU A 154 9.26 10.45 -6.20
N LEU A 155 8.80 9.45 -5.47
CA LEU A 155 9.65 8.57 -4.69
C LEU A 155 10.18 7.43 -5.56
N VAL A 156 11.50 7.30 -5.61
CA VAL A 156 12.20 6.34 -6.46
C VAL A 156 13.21 5.54 -5.64
N GLY A 157 13.12 4.21 -5.70
CA GLY A 157 14.11 3.31 -5.11
C GLY A 157 15.36 3.25 -5.98
N VAL A 158 16.54 3.40 -5.36
CA VAL A 158 17.84 3.47 -6.04
C VAL A 158 18.82 2.40 -5.56
N GLY A 159 19.69 1.93 -6.47
CA GLY A 159 20.79 0.99 -6.20
C GLY A 159 20.38 -0.48 -6.11
N ASN A 160 21.38 -1.38 -6.06
CA ASN A 160 21.21 -2.84 -6.20
C ASN A 160 20.37 -3.51 -5.11
N ALA A 161 20.27 -2.91 -3.93
CA ALA A 161 19.45 -3.42 -2.83
C ALA A 161 18.06 -2.75 -2.75
N PHE A 162 17.81 -1.72 -3.57
CA PHE A 162 16.57 -0.93 -3.60
C PHE A 162 16.03 -0.51 -2.22
N SER A 163 16.93 -0.35 -1.25
CA SER A 163 16.65 -0.06 0.16
C SER A 163 16.92 1.39 0.57
N ARG A 164 17.12 2.24 -0.45
CA ARG A 164 17.28 3.69 -0.35
C ARG A 164 16.29 4.33 -1.31
N PHE A 165 15.55 5.33 -0.82
CA PHE A 165 14.52 6.03 -1.59
C PHE A 165 14.85 7.50 -1.70
N GLU A 166 14.87 7.99 -2.92
CA GLU A 166 15.06 9.40 -3.24
C GLU A 166 13.73 10.03 -3.65
N ALA A 167 13.43 11.19 -3.08
CA ALA A 167 12.36 12.05 -3.55
C ALA A 167 12.90 12.95 -4.67
N LEU A 168 12.42 12.71 -5.89
CA LEU A 168 12.73 13.47 -7.09
C LEU A 168 11.71 14.58 -7.30
N ARG A 169 12.15 15.83 -7.23
CA ARG A 169 11.36 16.98 -7.66
C ARG A 169 11.48 17.14 -9.16
N ILE A 170 10.39 16.92 -9.88
CA ILE A 170 10.39 16.86 -11.36
C ILE A 170 10.76 18.21 -12.00
N SER A 171 10.25 19.32 -11.44
CA SER A 171 10.47 20.67 -12.02
C SER A 171 11.92 21.11 -11.98
N THR A 172 12.61 20.87 -10.86
CA THR A 172 14.00 21.29 -10.63
C THR A 172 15.01 20.17 -10.90
N LYS A 173 14.54 18.93 -11.12
CA LYS A 173 15.34 17.69 -11.21
C LYS A 173 16.22 17.43 -9.97
N THR A 174 15.88 18.04 -8.83
CA THR A 174 16.62 17.86 -7.58
C THR A 174 16.18 16.59 -6.87
N ARG A 175 17.13 15.88 -6.28
CA ARG A 175 16.89 14.68 -5.47
C ARG A 175 17.18 14.98 -4.00
N SER A 176 16.39 14.39 -3.13
CA SER A 176 16.61 14.43 -1.68
C SER A 176 16.32 13.06 -1.08
N LEU A 177 16.87 12.79 0.10
CA LEU A 177 16.57 11.58 0.87
C LEU A 177 15.60 11.95 1.98
N PRO A 178 14.32 11.53 1.90
CA PRO A 178 13.38 11.79 2.99
C PRO A 178 13.80 11.15 4.31
N LEU A 179 14.51 10.03 4.23
CA LEU A 179 15.01 9.30 5.38
C LEU A 179 16.38 8.68 5.03
N GLU A 180 17.43 9.16 5.70
CA GLU A 180 18.80 8.67 5.49
C GLU A 180 19.01 7.34 6.22
N PRO A 181 19.36 6.24 5.52
CA PRO A 181 19.62 4.94 6.14
C PRO A 181 20.68 5.00 7.25
N GLU A 182 21.70 5.84 7.11
CA GLU A 182 22.79 6.01 8.06
C GLU A 182 22.31 6.63 9.38
N ARG A 183 21.42 7.64 9.30
CA ARG A 183 20.80 8.24 10.50
C ARG A 183 19.91 7.23 11.22
N VAL A 184 19.15 6.43 10.47
CA VAL A 184 18.31 5.36 11.04
C VAL A 184 19.17 4.26 11.66
N ALA A 185 20.26 3.87 11.01
CA ALA A 185 21.20 2.86 11.54
C ALA A 185 21.79 3.32 12.87
N SER A 186 22.25 4.58 12.96
CA SER A 186 22.73 5.17 14.20
C SER A 186 21.67 5.16 15.31
N ALA A 187 20.44 5.59 14.99
CA ALA A 187 19.32 5.58 15.94
C ALA A 187 18.90 4.16 16.38
N ALA A 188 19.15 3.15 15.54
CA ALA A 188 18.85 1.74 15.80
C ALA A 188 20.02 0.95 16.40
N CYS A 189 21.18 1.58 16.60
CA CYS A 189 22.45 0.92 16.97
C CYS A 189 22.82 -0.24 16.02
N LEU A 190 22.69 0.01 14.71
CA LEU A 190 23.04 -0.92 13.64
C LEU A 190 24.27 -0.42 12.88
N ASP A 191 25.11 -1.34 12.41
CA ASP A 191 26.22 -1.00 11.50
C ASP A 191 25.70 -0.43 10.17
N ARG A 192 24.58 -0.99 9.68
CA ARG A 192 23.91 -0.58 8.46
C ARG A 192 22.41 -0.87 8.55
N ALA A 193 21.62 0.05 8.03
CA ALA A 193 20.18 -0.12 7.83
C ALA A 193 19.84 -0.12 6.34
N SER A 194 18.86 -0.92 5.99
CA SER A 194 18.14 -0.91 4.71
C SER A 194 16.71 -0.51 5.02
N LEU A 195 16.20 0.49 4.30
CA LEU A 195 14.87 1.02 4.53
C LEU A 195 13.91 0.46 3.48
N TRP A 196 12.65 0.32 3.88
CA TRP A 196 11.55 0.12 2.95
C TRP A 196 11.01 1.48 2.49
N PRO A 197 10.14 1.53 1.47
CA PRO A 197 9.62 2.82 1.01
C PRO A 197 9.00 3.61 2.16
N PRO A 198 9.46 4.84 2.42
CA PRO A 198 8.86 5.67 3.46
C PRO A 198 7.39 5.98 3.15
N ARG A 199 6.61 6.15 4.21
CA ARG A 199 5.22 6.60 4.16
C ARG A 199 5.03 7.75 5.12
N TRP A 200 4.30 8.76 4.66
CA TRP A 200 4.07 9.99 5.40
C TRP A 200 2.74 9.92 6.14
N SER A 201 2.75 10.44 7.36
CA SER A 201 1.55 10.84 8.07
C SER A 201 0.72 11.83 7.23
N ALA A 202 -0.62 11.77 7.36
CA ALA A 202 -1.53 12.63 6.63
C ALA A 202 -1.32 14.13 6.92
N ASP A 203 -0.89 14.46 8.15
CA ASP A 203 -0.54 15.83 8.56
C ASP A 203 0.87 16.27 8.13
N ARG A 204 1.60 15.39 7.42
CA ARG A 204 2.95 15.61 6.89
C ARG A 204 4.00 15.92 7.95
N ARG A 205 3.76 15.64 9.23
CA ARG A 205 4.74 15.91 10.30
C ARG A 205 5.71 14.77 10.54
N TYR A 206 5.32 13.56 10.12
CA TYR A 206 6.04 12.32 10.38
C TYR A 206 6.20 11.44 9.15
N ILE A 207 7.27 10.66 9.16
CA ILE A 207 7.59 9.60 8.20
C ILE A 207 7.73 8.28 8.98
N ALA A 208 7.27 7.18 8.40
CA ALA A 208 7.56 5.84 8.90
C ALA A 208 8.11 4.95 7.77
N SER A 209 8.98 4.01 8.13
CA SER A 209 9.55 3.02 7.21
C SER A 209 9.95 1.76 7.99
N LEU A 210 9.89 0.59 7.35
CA LEU A 210 10.51 -0.60 7.94
C LEU A 210 12.03 -0.54 7.81
N VAL A 211 12.68 -1.10 8.82
CA VAL A 211 14.12 -1.17 8.96
C VAL A 211 14.55 -2.63 8.92
N ALA A 212 15.31 -2.97 7.89
CA ALA A 212 16.07 -4.21 7.82
C ALA A 212 17.54 -3.93 8.18
N GLY A 213 18.16 -4.82 8.94
CA GLY A 213 19.55 -4.67 9.36
C GLY A 213 20.00 -5.87 10.17
N LYS A 214 21.31 -5.96 10.41
CA LYS A 214 21.90 -7.00 11.25
C LYS A 214 21.79 -6.61 12.72
N TRP A 215 20.70 -7.02 13.35
CA TRP A 215 20.46 -6.73 14.77
C TRP A 215 21.41 -7.53 15.68
N PRO A 216 21.84 -6.96 16.84
CA PRO A 216 22.58 -7.72 17.84
C PRO A 216 21.77 -8.92 18.33
N LYS A 217 22.37 -10.12 18.41
CA LYS A 217 21.66 -11.36 18.83
C LYS A 217 20.90 -11.18 20.15
N ARG A 218 21.51 -10.49 21.12
CA ARG A 218 20.92 -10.20 22.43
C ARG A 218 19.67 -9.31 22.39
N ALA A 219 19.45 -8.58 21.30
CA ALA A 219 18.32 -7.67 21.16
C ALA A 219 17.01 -8.41 20.80
N ASN A 220 17.11 -9.68 20.36
CA ASN A 220 15.96 -10.50 19.94
C ASN A 220 15.02 -9.75 18.97
N VAL A 221 15.60 -9.21 17.89
CA VAL A 221 14.87 -8.41 16.89
C VAL A 221 14.83 -9.15 15.57
N PHE A 222 13.62 -9.41 15.08
CA PHE A 222 13.39 -9.89 13.73
C PHE A 222 13.22 -8.72 12.75
N SER A 223 12.51 -7.66 13.15
CA SER A 223 12.26 -6.50 12.29
C SER A 223 12.12 -5.19 13.08
N GLY A 224 12.39 -4.08 12.39
CA GLY A 224 12.24 -2.73 12.93
C GLY A 224 11.27 -1.87 12.13
N LEU A 225 10.67 -0.88 12.79
CA LEU A 225 9.85 0.18 12.21
C LEU A 225 10.35 1.51 12.76
N VAL A 226 10.94 2.33 11.91
CA VAL A 226 11.38 3.68 12.29
C VAL A 226 10.23 4.65 12.13
N ILE A 227 10.09 5.55 13.12
CA ILE A 227 9.26 6.74 13.04
C ILE A 227 10.19 7.94 13.13
N ALA A 228 10.05 8.89 12.21
CA ALA A 228 10.87 10.08 12.09
C ALA A 228 10.00 11.32 11.91
N HIS A 229 10.57 12.49 12.19
CA HIS A 229 10.03 13.76 11.73
C HIS A 229 10.09 13.85 10.20
N ALA A 230 9.30 14.74 9.60
CA ALA A 230 9.27 14.95 8.16
C ALA A 230 10.59 15.46 7.57
N ASP A 231 11.49 15.99 8.40
CA ASP A 231 12.85 16.36 8.03
C ASP A 231 13.85 15.18 8.09
N GLY A 232 13.35 13.96 8.33
CA GLY A 232 14.13 12.73 8.38
C GLY A 232 14.84 12.47 9.71
N ARG A 233 14.67 13.30 10.75
CA ARG A 233 15.23 13.03 12.08
C ARG A 233 14.46 11.88 12.77
N PRO A 234 15.12 10.74 13.08
CA PRO A 234 14.46 9.64 13.78
C PRO A 234 13.94 10.07 15.16
N ILE A 235 12.69 9.73 15.46
CA ILE A 235 12.08 9.89 16.78
C ILE A 235 12.32 8.62 17.59
N ARG A 236 12.07 7.46 16.99
CA ARG A 236 12.28 6.15 17.61
C ARG A 236 12.33 5.04 16.56
N VAL A 237 12.88 3.91 16.97
CA VAL A 237 12.79 2.64 16.23
C VAL A 237 12.04 1.65 17.11
N ILE A 238 10.90 1.17 16.62
CA ILE A 238 10.14 0.10 17.24
C ILE A 238 10.75 -1.20 16.75
N THR A 239 11.15 -2.06 17.68
CA THR A 239 11.69 -3.38 17.39
C THR A 239 10.70 -4.46 17.83
N SER A 240 10.69 -5.58 17.12
CA SER A 240 9.85 -6.72 17.45
C SER A 240 10.64 -8.02 17.30
N PRO A 241 10.45 -9.01 18.19
CA PRO A 241 10.94 -10.37 17.97
C PRO A 241 10.20 -11.09 16.82
N TYR A 242 9.12 -10.48 16.34
CA TYR A 242 8.28 -10.97 15.24
C TYR A 242 8.43 -10.10 14.00
N ALA A 243 7.97 -10.59 12.85
CA ALA A 243 7.94 -9.82 11.62
C ALA A 243 6.89 -8.70 11.72
N ILE A 244 7.29 -7.44 11.60
CA ILE A 244 6.38 -6.32 11.37
C ILE A 244 6.01 -6.41 9.89
N LEU A 245 4.82 -6.90 9.60
CA LEU A 245 4.43 -7.19 8.23
C LEU A 245 3.75 -6.01 7.56
N MET A 246 3.08 -5.13 8.29
CA MET A 246 2.28 -4.07 7.68
C MET A 246 2.13 -2.91 8.66
N PHE A 247 2.08 -1.68 8.16
CA PHE A 247 1.82 -0.50 8.98
C PHE A 247 0.98 0.53 8.25
N ALA A 248 0.22 1.31 9.03
CA ALA A 248 -0.69 2.31 8.54
C ALA A 248 -0.71 3.57 9.39
N TRP A 249 -0.42 4.72 8.78
CA TRP A 249 -0.74 6.02 9.38
C TRP A 249 -2.25 6.22 9.41
N SER A 250 -2.71 6.87 10.46
CA SER A 250 -4.09 7.28 10.55
C SER A 250 -4.37 8.49 9.65
N PRO A 251 -5.60 8.65 9.11
CA PRO A 251 -6.00 9.81 8.33
C PRO A 251 -5.86 11.15 9.07
N ILE A 252 -5.79 11.13 10.42
CA ILE A 252 -5.54 12.31 11.27
C ILE A 252 -4.04 12.55 11.60
N GLY A 253 -3.14 11.80 10.97
CA GLY A 253 -1.69 12.05 10.94
C GLY A 253 -0.87 11.53 12.13
N HIS A 254 -1.32 11.72 13.37
CA HIS A 254 -0.49 11.44 14.55
C HIS A 254 -0.56 10.00 15.07
N ARG A 255 -1.54 9.20 14.64
CA ARG A 255 -1.66 7.79 15.07
C ARG A 255 -1.06 6.85 14.04
N LEU A 256 -0.42 5.78 14.50
CA LEU A 256 0.17 4.72 13.67
C LEU A 256 -0.33 3.36 14.16
N ALA A 257 -0.67 2.46 13.24
CA ALA A 257 -0.97 1.07 13.53
C ALA A 257 -0.01 0.15 12.78
N TRP A 258 0.31 -1.00 13.35
CA TRP A 258 1.09 -2.02 12.65
C TRP A 258 0.72 -3.42 13.12
N THR A 259 0.97 -4.39 12.25
CA THR A 259 0.81 -5.81 12.55
C THR A 259 2.17 -6.45 12.82
N THR A 260 2.19 -7.43 13.72
CA THR A 260 3.29 -8.38 13.88
C THR A 260 2.83 -9.79 13.50
N SER A 261 3.76 -10.61 13.04
CA SER A 261 3.57 -12.00 12.66
C SER A 261 4.68 -12.86 13.27
N GLY A 262 4.32 -13.65 14.26
CA GLY A 262 5.14 -14.71 14.83
C GLY A 262 4.63 -16.08 14.37
N SER A 263 5.55 -16.94 13.95
CA SER A 263 5.27 -18.37 13.73
C SER A 263 6.01 -19.18 14.81
N PRO A 264 5.36 -20.09 15.56
CA PRO A 264 3.97 -20.53 15.40
C PRO A 264 2.91 -19.62 16.07
N ASP A 265 3.28 -18.62 16.89
CA ASP A 265 2.40 -17.57 17.45
C ASP A 265 3.20 -16.38 18.03
N PRO A 266 2.61 -15.18 18.27
CA PRO A 266 1.27 -14.71 17.87
C PRO A 266 1.29 -13.70 16.70
N HIS A 267 0.11 -13.49 16.08
CA HIS A 267 -0.16 -12.32 15.25
C HIS A 267 -0.82 -11.24 16.08
N GLU A 268 -0.28 -10.02 16.04
CA GLU A 268 -0.74 -8.93 16.90
C GLU A 268 -0.93 -7.64 16.12
N LEU A 269 -1.87 -6.81 16.58
CA LEU A 269 -2.11 -5.47 16.07
C LEU A 269 -1.83 -4.48 17.19
N PHE A 270 -0.97 -3.53 16.90
CA PHE A 270 -0.61 -2.46 17.80
C PHE A 270 -1.10 -1.12 17.28
N VAL A 271 -1.40 -0.22 18.21
CA VAL A 271 -1.65 1.19 17.92
C VAL A 271 -0.75 2.05 18.79
N LEU A 272 -0.18 3.07 18.16
CA LEU A 272 0.52 4.17 18.78
C LEU A 272 -0.28 5.44 18.55
N ASN A 273 -0.76 6.05 19.64
CA ASN A 273 -1.57 7.26 19.56
C ASN A 273 -0.73 8.53 19.34
N ASP A 274 0.55 8.53 19.72
CA ASP A 274 1.50 9.64 19.51
C ASP A 274 2.87 9.04 19.15
N PRO A 275 3.61 9.53 18.15
CA PRO A 275 4.94 9.04 17.78
C PRO A 275 5.94 8.89 18.94
N LYS A 276 5.79 9.70 20.00
CA LYS A 276 6.62 9.67 21.22
C LYS A 276 5.97 8.91 22.38
N GLY A 277 4.70 8.55 22.25
CA GLY A 277 3.92 7.89 23.29
C GLY A 277 4.21 6.39 23.42
N MET A 278 3.44 5.73 24.27
CA MET A 278 3.46 4.28 24.39
C MET A 278 2.52 3.65 23.36
N SER A 279 2.99 2.56 22.75
CA SER A 279 2.12 1.71 21.96
C SER A 279 1.32 0.78 22.85
N ARG A 280 0.18 0.32 22.34
CA ARG A 280 -0.64 -0.68 23.01
C ARG A 280 -1.10 -1.72 22.00
N ARG A 281 -1.15 -2.97 22.44
CA ARG A 281 -1.73 -4.07 21.69
C ARG A 281 -3.25 -3.96 21.75
N VAL A 282 -3.90 -3.89 20.59
CA VAL A 282 -5.37 -3.77 20.47
C VAL A 282 -6.04 -5.05 20.01
N PHE A 283 -5.27 -5.96 19.43
CA PHE A 283 -5.74 -7.28 19.01
C PHE A 283 -4.57 -8.27 19.01
N ALA A 284 -4.86 -9.53 19.31
CA ALA A 284 -3.92 -10.64 19.18
C ALA A 284 -4.68 -11.93 18.87
N THR A 285 -4.08 -12.81 18.10
CA THR A 285 -4.59 -14.16 17.84
C THR A 285 -3.44 -15.16 17.79
N GLY A 286 -3.69 -16.34 18.35
CA GLY A 286 -2.70 -17.40 18.54
C GLY A 286 -2.94 -18.62 17.64
N ALA A 287 -3.29 -18.43 16.37
CA ALA A 287 -3.43 -19.57 15.45
C ALA A 287 -3.42 -19.17 13.96
N ARG A 288 -3.45 -17.88 13.64
CA ARG A 288 -4.02 -17.40 12.37
C ARG A 288 -3.36 -16.12 11.87
N HIS A 289 -2.92 -16.18 10.63
CA HIS A 289 -2.33 -15.07 9.92
C HIS A 289 -3.38 -14.01 9.56
N PHE A 290 -3.07 -12.75 9.85
CA PHE A 290 -3.80 -11.59 9.35
C PHE A 290 -2.80 -10.48 9.03
N ASP A 291 -3.03 -9.81 7.90
CA ASP A 291 -2.09 -8.81 7.37
C ASP A 291 -2.81 -7.49 7.05
N TRP A 292 -4.05 -7.54 6.57
CA TRP A 292 -4.77 -6.33 6.16
C TRP A 292 -5.43 -5.58 7.31
N ILE A 293 -4.89 -4.39 7.59
CA ILE A 293 -5.49 -3.38 8.47
C ILE A 293 -5.75 -2.08 7.71
N THR A 294 -6.82 -1.37 8.05
CA THR A 294 -7.09 -0.03 7.50
C THR A 294 -7.83 0.84 8.51
N TRP A 295 -7.44 2.11 8.62
CA TRP A 295 -8.08 3.08 9.51
C TRP A 295 -9.40 3.57 8.92
N SER A 296 -10.42 3.71 9.77
CA SER A 296 -11.60 4.48 9.40
C SER A 296 -11.23 5.95 9.13
N PRO A 297 -11.97 6.67 8.26
CA PRO A 297 -11.67 8.05 7.91
C PRO A 297 -11.62 9.01 9.11
N ASP A 298 -12.44 8.72 10.13
CA ASP A 298 -12.49 9.48 11.39
C ASP A 298 -11.38 9.10 12.38
N ALA A 299 -10.52 8.14 12.03
CA ALA A 299 -9.42 7.63 12.85
C ALA A 299 -9.80 7.05 14.22
N ARG A 300 -11.09 6.74 14.43
CA ARG A 300 -11.59 6.16 15.69
C ARG A 300 -11.54 4.65 15.70
N SER A 301 -11.51 4.03 14.52
CA SER A 301 -11.55 2.59 14.37
C SER A 301 -10.51 2.06 13.38
N LEU A 302 -10.15 0.80 13.56
CA LEU A 302 -9.37 0.01 12.61
C LEU A 302 -10.25 -1.14 12.11
N LEU A 303 -10.28 -1.33 10.80
CA LEU A 303 -10.82 -2.55 10.22
C LEU A 303 -9.67 -3.53 10.00
N LEU A 304 -9.88 -4.76 10.44
CA LEU A 304 -8.99 -5.89 10.28
C LEU A 304 -9.67 -6.93 9.37
N ASP A 305 -8.94 -7.43 8.36
CA ASP A 305 -9.34 -8.58 7.56
C ASP A 305 -8.88 -9.90 8.21
N ASP A 306 -9.78 -10.53 8.98
CA ASP A 306 -9.56 -11.84 9.59
C ASP A 306 -9.99 -12.94 8.60
N GLU A 307 -9.16 -13.11 7.58
CA GLU A 307 -9.42 -14.00 6.45
C GLU A 307 -9.67 -15.45 6.88
N THR A 308 -8.92 -15.91 7.88
CA THR A 308 -9.02 -17.28 8.41
C THR A 308 -10.39 -17.60 9.03
N VAL A 309 -11.11 -16.59 9.54
CA VAL A 309 -12.46 -16.73 10.10
C VAL A 309 -13.53 -16.32 9.08
N GLY A 310 -13.12 -15.80 7.93
CA GLY A 310 -14.04 -15.24 6.93
C GLY A 310 -14.83 -14.05 7.47
N ARG A 311 -14.21 -13.22 8.31
CA ARG A 311 -14.85 -12.05 8.94
C ARG A 311 -13.97 -10.81 8.84
N TRP A 312 -14.62 -9.66 8.81
CA TRP A 312 -13.94 -8.41 9.13
C TRP A 312 -14.19 -8.07 10.60
N ARG A 313 -13.19 -7.49 11.26
CA ARG A 313 -13.32 -6.99 12.64
C ARG A 313 -13.10 -5.49 12.64
N LEU A 314 -14.06 -4.75 13.18
CA LEU A 314 -13.95 -3.32 13.40
C LEU A 314 -13.60 -3.07 14.87
N LEU A 315 -12.39 -2.59 15.11
CA LEU A 315 -11.85 -2.35 16.45
C LEU A 315 -11.89 -0.86 16.75
N THR A 316 -12.59 -0.46 17.80
CA THR A 316 -12.54 0.91 18.30
C THR A 316 -11.21 1.11 19.03
N VAL A 317 -10.45 2.12 18.61
CA VAL A 317 -9.12 2.39 19.15
C VAL A 317 -9.23 2.75 20.63
N ASP A 318 -9.89 3.82 21.00
CA ASP A 318 -9.83 4.33 22.38
C ASP A 318 -10.74 3.59 23.39
N GLY A 319 -11.59 2.66 22.93
CA GLY A 319 -12.58 1.97 23.78
C GLY A 319 -12.46 0.45 23.84
N GLY A 320 -11.55 -0.17 23.09
CA GLY A 320 -11.32 -1.62 23.07
C GLY A 320 -12.48 -2.48 22.54
N LYS A 321 -13.61 -1.86 22.20
CA LYS A 321 -14.78 -2.56 21.63
C LYS A 321 -14.43 -3.11 20.27
N THR A 322 -14.75 -4.39 20.06
CA THR A 322 -14.62 -5.06 18.77
C THR A 322 -16.00 -5.43 18.26
N ARG A 323 -16.27 -5.11 16.99
CA ARG A 323 -17.48 -5.53 16.29
C ARG A 323 -17.11 -6.42 15.12
N THR A 324 -17.76 -7.57 15.02
CA THR A 324 -17.62 -8.48 13.88
C THR A 324 -18.56 -8.03 12.76
N LEU A 325 -18.03 -8.00 11.53
CA LEU A 325 -18.74 -7.67 10.30
C LEU A 325 -18.66 -8.84 9.32
N GLN A 326 -19.62 -8.90 8.39
CA GLN A 326 -19.54 -9.82 7.26
C GLN A 326 -18.31 -9.47 6.40
N ARG A 327 -17.51 -10.47 6.02
CA ARG A 327 -16.44 -10.29 5.04
C ARG A 327 -17.04 -10.23 3.65
N LEU A 328 -16.99 -9.06 3.02
CA LEU A 328 -17.49 -8.88 1.64
C LEU A 328 -16.43 -9.25 0.59
N GLY A 329 -15.15 -9.14 0.97
CA GLY A 329 -14.00 -9.50 0.14
C GLY A 329 -12.70 -9.37 0.92
N GLY A 330 -11.58 -9.47 0.22
CA GLY A 330 -10.24 -9.28 0.79
C GLY A 330 -9.71 -7.87 0.59
N ARG A 331 -8.63 -7.54 1.30
CA ARG A 331 -7.89 -6.27 1.16
C ARG A 331 -8.78 -5.02 1.30
N PRO A 332 -9.57 -4.87 2.39
CA PRO A 332 -10.40 -3.70 2.56
C PRO A 332 -9.54 -2.44 2.74
N ILE A 333 -9.89 -1.36 2.03
CA ILE A 333 -9.20 -0.08 2.09
C ILE A 333 -10.25 1.04 2.15
N TRP A 334 -10.22 1.85 3.21
CA TRP A 334 -11.07 3.04 3.30
C TRP A 334 -10.70 4.06 2.22
N CYS A 335 -11.65 4.90 1.82
CA CYS A 335 -11.30 5.92 0.84
C CYS A 335 -10.22 6.84 1.39
N CYS A 336 -9.34 7.14 0.45
CA CYS A 336 -8.53 8.32 0.35
C CYS A 336 -7.21 8.37 1.15
N PRO A 337 -6.59 7.27 1.63
CA PRO A 337 -5.22 7.35 2.10
C PRO A 337 -4.25 7.20 0.93
N VAL A 338 -3.95 8.30 0.22
CA VAL A 338 -2.95 8.27 -0.87
C VAL A 338 -1.55 7.88 -0.34
N ASN A 339 -1.28 8.05 0.96
CA ASN A 339 0.05 7.88 1.53
C ASN A 339 0.13 7.09 2.84
N ALA A 340 -0.99 6.50 3.30
CA ALA A 340 -1.07 6.04 4.68
C ALA A 340 -0.69 4.57 4.89
N TYR A 341 -0.27 3.84 3.86
CA TYR A 341 -0.09 2.38 3.96
C TYR A 341 1.14 1.86 3.20
N ALA A 342 1.83 0.89 3.77
CA ALA A 342 2.81 0.06 3.08
C ALA A 342 2.33 -1.40 3.05
N ARG A 343 2.21 -1.99 1.86
CA ARG A 343 1.90 -3.42 1.63
C ARG A 343 3.20 -4.20 1.44
N PHE A 344 3.20 -5.43 1.92
CA PHE A 344 4.34 -6.34 1.89
C PHE A 344 3.81 -7.64 1.27
N ASN A 345 4.14 -7.87 -0.01
CA ASN A 345 3.78 -8.99 -0.91
C ASN A 345 3.05 -8.49 -2.17
N ASP A 346 3.84 -8.17 -3.18
CA ASP A 346 3.51 -8.42 -4.59
C ASP A 346 4.58 -9.36 -5.17
#